data_AF-A0A371IYG6-F1
#
_entry.id   AF-A0A371IYG6-F1
#
_cell.length_a   1.000
_cell.length_b   1.000
_cell.length_c   1.000
_cell.angle_alpha   90.00
_cell.angle_beta   90.00
_cell.angle_gamma   90.00
#
_symmetry.space_group_name_H-M   'P 1'
#
loop_
_entity.id
_entity.type
_entity.pdbx_description
1 polymer ?
#
loop_
_entity_poly.entity_id
_entity_poly.type
_entity_poly.pdbx_seq_one_letter_code
_entity_poly.pdbx_strand_id
1 'polypeptide(L)'
;MNKKIKIGLMILTFILITFQVLTVGVALTKGYYLIYDWIFYVINYLIIIIIMYIYFKSRWDIKKSTKVSIAVVLIVINSTFLYKVGLTNVLVSKSSDNKHELILKEYPNMNIKTTRLKRRGVIFGRKVDTLEGSATYKAIENKTYKVDWASDDNAVLTYATDKEEKISAAIYNFRSTDIISYFYVLSSIEGKWVDKENKNNYLIFDRSKIVYSIDNNISGSNIYNYDPKNTTQHGVLSLVVKQKNNPTFSIIINSDSEFGEHEIVKSGGSITIVENTLGNSTPRVFYKQ
;
A
#
# COMPACT_ATOMS: atom_id res chain seq x y z
N MET A 1 -25.56 -5.09 42.13
CA MET A 1 -25.33 -5.65 40.77
C MET A 1 -25.35 -7.17 40.87
N ASN A 2 -26.01 -7.87 39.94
CA ASN A 2 -26.04 -9.34 39.94
C ASN A 2 -24.60 -9.89 39.84
N LYS A 3 -24.25 -10.84 40.71
CA LYS A 3 -22.91 -11.43 40.80
C LYS A 3 -22.46 -12.04 39.45
N LYS A 4 -23.36 -12.69 38.71
CA LYS A 4 -23.07 -13.27 37.39
C LYS A 4 -22.68 -12.20 36.37
N ILE A 5 -23.42 -11.09 36.32
CA ILE A 5 -23.14 -9.95 35.42
C ILE A 5 -21.80 -9.32 35.77
N LYS A 6 -21.51 -9.12 37.06
CA LYS A 6 -20.21 -8.58 37.51
C LYS A 6 -19.05 -9.46 37.06
N ILE A 7 -19.16 -10.77 37.26
CA ILE A 7 -18.12 -11.74 36.84
C ILE A 7 -17.93 -11.70 35.32
N GLY A 8 -19.02 -11.72 34.55
CA GLY A 8 -18.96 -11.63 33.09
C GLY A 8 -18.25 -10.37 32.60
N LEU A 9 -18.56 -9.21 33.18
CA LEU A 9 -17.89 -7.94 32.82
C LEU A 9 -16.40 -7.93 33.21
N MET A 10 -16.03 -8.54 34.33
CA MET A 10 -14.62 -8.66 34.72
C MET A 10 -13.85 -9.58 33.76
N ILE A 11 -14.43 -10.71 33.35
CA ILE A 11 -13.84 -11.61 32.35
C ILE A 11 -13.67 -10.89 31.01
N LEU A 12 -14.70 -10.19 30.54
CA LEU A 12 -14.62 -9.42 29.30
C LEU A 12 -13.52 -8.36 29.37
N THR A 13 -13.45 -7.61 30.47
CA THR A 13 -12.40 -6.60 30.68
C THR A 13 -11.01 -7.22 30.64
N PHE A 14 -10.83 -8.38 31.28
CA PHE A 14 -9.57 -9.12 31.25
C PHE A 14 -9.17 -9.54 29.83
N ILE A 15 -10.11 -10.04 29.03
CA ILE A 15 -9.88 -10.39 27.62
C ILE A 15 -9.45 -9.16 26.81
N LEU A 16 -10.15 -8.03 26.97
CA LEU A 16 -9.84 -6.79 26.26
C LEU A 16 -8.46 -6.23 26.65
N ILE A 17 -8.11 -6.24 27.94
CA ILE A 17 -6.78 -5.83 28.40
C ILE A 17 -5.70 -6.77 27.85
N THR A 18 -5.93 -8.09 27.88
CA THR A 18 -5.01 -9.08 27.31
C THR A 18 -4.78 -8.82 25.82
N PHE A 19 -5.83 -8.50 25.06
CA PHE A 19 -5.71 -8.11 23.66
C PHE A 19 -4.82 -6.87 23.47
N GLN A 20 -4.97 -5.83 24.30
CA GLN A 20 -4.13 -4.63 24.22
C GLN A 20 -2.66 -4.94 24.54
N VAL A 21 -2.42 -5.71 25.59
CA VAL A 21 -1.06 -6.11 26.00
C VAL A 21 -0.39 -6.94 24.90
N LEU A 22 -1.11 -7.89 24.30
CA LEU A 22 -0.57 -8.70 23.20
C LEU A 22 -0.33 -7.86 21.93
N THR A 23 -1.22 -6.92 21.63
CA THR A 23 -1.05 -6.01 20.47
C THR A 23 0.21 -5.18 20.62
N VAL A 24 0.42 -4.54 21.77
CA VAL A 24 1.59 -3.67 22.00
C VAL A 24 2.87 -4.48 22.26
N GLY A 25 2.79 -5.47 23.14
CA GLY A 25 3.96 -6.22 23.61
C GLY A 25 4.48 -7.28 22.62
N VAL A 26 3.60 -7.88 21.81
CA VAL A 26 3.97 -9.01 20.93
C VAL A 26 3.77 -8.68 19.46
N ALA A 27 2.64 -8.09 19.07
CA ALA A 27 2.36 -7.86 17.66
C ALA A 27 3.30 -6.79 17.08
N LEU A 28 3.35 -5.61 17.69
CA LEU A 28 4.20 -4.51 17.23
C LEU A 28 5.69 -4.88 17.21
N THR A 29 6.17 -5.59 18.24
CA THR A 29 7.59 -6.03 18.33
C THR A 29 7.97 -7.01 17.22
N LYS A 30 7.00 -7.79 16.71
CA LYS A 30 7.17 -8.68 15.57
C LYS A 30 6.85 -8.02 14.22
N GLY A 31 6.60 -6.71 14.19
CA GLY A 31 6.27 -5.94 12.99
C GLY A 31 4.84 -6.15 12.46
N TYR A 32 3.94 -6.66 13.30
CA TYR A 32 2.51 -6.75 13.03
C TYR A 32 1.80 -5.52 13.58
N TYR A 33 0.99 -4.91 12.73
CA TYR A 33 0.21 -3.71 13.03
C TYR A 33 -1.27 -4.02 12.82
N LEU A 34 -2.14 -3.32 13.55
CA LEU A 34 -3.55 -3.29 13.17
C LEU A 34 -3.68 -2.62 11.81
N ILE A 35 -4.53 -3.15 10.95
CA ILE A 35 -4.86 -2.50 9.67
C ILE A 35 -5.56 -1.17 9.97
N TYR A 36 -6.47 -1.18 10.93
CA TYR A 36 -7.20 0.00 11.42
C TYR A 36 -6.85 0.29 12.88
N ASP A 37 -6.07 1.35 13.14
CA ASP A 37 -5.60 1.68 14.50
C ASP A 37 -6.72 2.16 15.42
N TRP A 38 -7.82 2.70 14.89
CA TRP A 38 -8.96 3.14 15.69
C TRP A 38 -9.56 2.02 16.55
N ILE A 39 -9.42 0.74 16.14
CA ILE A 39 -9.89 -0.44 16.90
C ILE A 39 -9.25 -0.47 18.28
N PHE A 40 -7.95 -0.16 18.37
CA PHE A 40 -7.22 -0.11 19.64
C PHE A 40 -7.88 0.89 20.61
N TYR A 41 -8.23 2.07 20.13
CA TYR A 41 -8.81 3.13 20.94
C TYR A 41 -10.29 2.89 21.28
N VAL A 42 -11.05 2.25 20.39
CA VAL A 42 -12.43 1.84 20.69
C VAL A 42 -12.46 0.79 21.79
N ILE A 43 -11.53 -0.18 21.77
CA ILE A 43 -11.39 -1.15 22.87
C ILE A 43 -11.06 -0.43 24.19
N ASN A 44 -10.22 0.59 24.17
CA ASN A 44 -9.95 1.40 25.37
C ASN A 44 -11.19 2.10 25.91
N TYR A 45 -12.03 2.69 25.05
CA TYR A 45 -13.30 3.27 25.51
C TYR A 45 -14.23 2.21 26.14
N LEU A 46 -14.31 1.01 25.55
CA LEU A 46 -15.09 -0.09 26.13
C LEU A 46 -14.57 -0.50 27.51
N ILE A 47 -13.25 -0.63 27.67
CA ILE A 47 -12.63 -0.93 28.96
C ILE A 47 -12.99 0.16 30.00
N ILE A 48 -12.84 1.44 29.63
CA ILE A 48 -13.18 2.57 30.52
C ILE A 48 -14.66 2.50 30.93
N ILE A 49 -15.58 2.31 29.99
CA ILE A 49 -17.02 2.23 30.26
C ILE A 49 -17.35 1.07 31.21
N ILE A 50 -16.77 -0.12 30.97
CA ILE A 50 -17.03 -1.30 31.81
C ILE A 50 -16.49 -1.10 33.22
N ILE A 51 -15.24 -0.63 33.36
CA ILE A 51 -14.63 -0.35 34.67
C ILE A 51 -15.46 0.69 35.42
N MET A 52 -15.84 1.79 34.76
CA MET A 52 -16.66 2.83 35.37
C MET A 52 -18.02 2.30 35.79
N TYR A 53 -18.68 1.48 34.97
CA TYR A 53 -19.96 0.85 35.31
C TYR A 53 -19.85 -0.03 36.57
N ILE A 54 -18.82 -0.88 36.64
CA ILE A 54 -18.55 -1.72 37.82
C ILE A 54 -18.30 -0.83 39.04
N TYR A 55 -17.51 0.21 38.88
CA TYR A 55 -17.05 1.08 39.96
C TYR A 55 -18.13 2.02 40.52
N PHE A 56 -19.05 2.48 39.67
CA PHE A 56 -20.25 3.22 40.10
C PHE A 56 -21.27 2.34 40.84
N LYS A 57 -21.37 1.05 40.47
CA LYS A 57 -22.24 0.09 41.16
C LYS A 57 -21.59 -0.58 42.38
N SER A 58 -20.29 -0.37 42.60
CA SER A 58 -19.54 -0.88 43.75
C SER A 58 -19.67 0.05 44.95
N ARG A 59 -19.77 -0.51 46.17
CA ARG A 59 -19.85 0.23 47.45
C ARG A 59 -18.50 0.77 47.93
N TRP A 60 -17.59 1.12 47.02
CA TRP A 60 -16.30 1.68 47.42
C TRP A 60 -16.47 3.13 47.85
N ASP A 61 -15.94 3.49 49.02
CA ASP A 61 -16.01 4.80 49.71
C ASP A 61 -15.21 5.93 49.03
N ILE A 62 -15.16 5.91 47.71
CA ILE A 62 -14.49 6.94 46.93
C ILE A 62 -15.54 7.94 46.47
N LYS A 63 -15.28 9.24 46.70
CA LYS A 63 -16.18 10.33 46.35
C LYS A 63 -16.58 10.24 44.87
N LYS A 64 -17.87 10.44 44.58
CA LYS A 64 -18.43 10.36 43.21
C LYS A 64 -17.69 11.28 42.24
N SER A 65 -17.30 12.48 42.69
CA SER A 65 -16.52 13.44 41.91
C SER A 65 -15.17 12.90 41.47
N THR A 66 -14.46 12.18 42.35
CA THR A 66 -13.17 11.54 42.02
C THR A 66 -13.36 10.46 40.96
N LYS A 67 -14.42 9.64 41.06
CA LYS A 67 -14.74 8.61 40.06
C LYS A 67 -14.95 9.24 38.67
N VAL A 68 -15.75 10.30 38.61
CA VAL A 68 -16.02 11.03 37.36
C VAL A 68 -14.74 11.69 36.81
N SER A 69 -13.93 12.31 37.66
CA SER A 69 -12.67 12.96 37.25
C SER A 69 -11.72 11.97 36.58
N ILE A 70 -11.51 10.78 37.17
CA ILE A 70 -10.68 9.72 36.58
C ILE A 70 -11.20 9.32 35.21
N ALA A 71 -12.52 9.11 35.07
CA ALA A 71 -13.12 8.74 33.78
C ALA A 71 -12.89 9.80 32.71
N VAL A 72 -13.10 11.08 33.05
CA VAL A 72 -12.89 12.20 32.14
C VAL A 72 -11.44 12.26 31.68
N VAL A 73 -10.48 12.14 32.60
CA VAL A 73 -9.05 12.14 32.27
C VAL A 73 -8.71 10.99 31.31
N LEU A 74 -9.16 9.76 31.61
CA LEU A 74 -8.91 8.60 30.74
C LEU A 74 -9.52 8.77 29.35
N ILE A 75 -10.74 9.31 29.27
CA ILE A 75 -11.42 9.60 27.99
C ILE A 75 -10.63 10.64 27.21
N VAL A 76 -10.23 11.76 27.83
CA VAL A 76 -9.47 12.84 27.17
C VAL A 76 -8.14 12.32 26.65
N ILE A 77 -7.40 11.54 27.44
CA ILE A 77 -6.14 10.93 27.02
C ILE A 77 -6.38 10.01 25.81
N ASN A 78 -7.34 9.08 25.90
CA ASN A 78 -7.62 8.14 24.81
C ASN A 78 -8.08 8.85 23.53
N SER A 79 -8.93 9.87 23.65
CA SER A 79 -9.38 10.71 22.53
C SER A 79 -8.22 11.44 21.85
N THR A 80 -7.28 11.97 22.64
CA THR A 80 -6.11 12.68 22.12
C THR A 80 -5.22 11.74 21.30
N PHE A 81 -4.97 10.52 21.80
CA PHE A 81 -4.18 9.53 21.05
C PHE A 81 -4.93 8.97 19.85
N LEU A 82 -6.25 8.75 19.94
CA LEU A 82 -7.07 8.37 18.79
C LEU A 82 -6.94 9.42 17.68
N TYR A 83 -7.09 10.70 18.01
CA TYR A 83 -6.95 11.77 17.02
C TYR A 83 -5.56 11.80 16.38
N LYS A 84 -4.49 11.77 17.19
CA LYS A 84 -3.12 11.90 16.67
C LYS A 84 -2.60 10.66 15.94
N VAL A 85 -2.97 9.46 16.38
CA VAL A 85 -2.35 8.20 15.93
C VAL A 85 -3.37 7.19 15.41
N GLY A 86 -4.56 7.14 16.00
CA GLY A 86 -5.57 6.12 15.66
C GLY A 86 -6.37 6.39 14.38
N LEU A 87 -6.64 7.65 14.08
CA LEU A 87 -7.34 8.08 12.86
C LEU A 87 -6.37 8.03 11.68
N THR A 88 -6.26 6.84 11.10
CA THR A 88 -5.40 6.53 9.95
C THR A 88 -6.23 6.42 8.68
N ASN A 89 -5.65 6.85 7.56
CA ASN A 89 -6.23 6.63 6.24
C ASN A 89 -5.70 5.29 5.72
N VAL A 90 -6.63 4.36 5.45
CA VAL A 90 -6.29 3.01 4.99
C VAL A 90 -6.86 2.82 3.59
N LEU A 91 -5.97 2.68 2.62
CA LEU A 91 -6.31 2.27 1.27
C LEU A 91 -6.20 0.74 1.18
N VAL A 92 -7.29 0.09 0.77
CA VAL A 92 -7.30 -1.33 0.40
C VAL A 92 -7.74 -1.40 -1.06
N SER A 93 -6.81 -1.70 -1.95
CA SER A 93 -7.10 -2.01 -3.35
C SER A 93 -6.94 -3.50 -3.58
N LYS A 94 -7.81 -4.11 -4.38
CA LYS A 94 -7.78 -5.56 -4.67
C LYS A 94 -7.64 -5.80 -6.16
N SER A 95 -6.94 -6.88 -6.51
CA SER A 95 -6.89 -7.39 -7.87
C SER A 95 -8.27 -7.80 -8.36
N SER A 96 -8.43 -7.96 -9.69
CA SER A 96 -9.71 -8.32 -10.27
C SER A 96 -10.19 -9.70 -9.81
N ASP A 97 -9.25 -10.63 -9.61
CA ASP A 97 -9.49 -11.96 -9.08
C ASP A 97 -9.64 -12.05 -7.55
N ASN A 98 -9.49 -10.92 -6.83
CA ASN A 98 -9.51 -10.80 -5.37
C ASN A 98 -8.47 -11.65 -4.61
N LYS A 99 -7.48 -12.26 -5.29
CA LYS A 99 -6.43 -13.05 -4.63
C LYS A 99 -5.33 -12.19 -4.04
N HIS A 100 -5.14 -10.99 -4.59
CA HIS A 100 -4.12 -10.05 -4.16
C HIS A 100 -4.75 -8.74 -3.68
N GLU A 101 -4.11 -8.13 -2.68
CA GLU A 101 -4.54 -6.85 -2.14
C GLU A 101 -3.33 -5.97 -1.81
N LEU A 102 -3.46 -4.68 -2.11
CA LEU A 102 -2.55 -3.64 -1.71
C LEU A 102 -3.17 -2.89 -0.53
N ILE A 103 -2.54 -3.01 0.65
CA ILE A 103 -2.94 -2.26 1.84
C ILE A 103 -1.88 -1.20 2.14
N LEU A 104 -2.28 0.06 2.04
CA LEU A 104 -1.46 1.20 2.40
C LEU A 104 -2.10 1.93 3.57
N LYS A 105 -1.28 2.26 4.57
CA LYS A 105 -1.70 2.91 5.79
C LYS A 105 -0.95 4.21 5.97
N GLU A 106 -1.70 5.30 5.96
CA GLU A 106 -1.20 6.67 6.09
C GLU A 106 -1.65 7.27 7.43
N TYR A 107 -0.74 8.00 8.04
CA TYR A 107 -0.95 8.67 9.32
C TYR A 107 -1.06 10.18 9.09
N PRO A 108 -2.28 10.75 8.95
CA PRO A 108 -2.47 12.13 8.53
C PRO A 108 -1.87 13.12 9.54
N ASN A 109 -2.02 12.84 10.83
CA ASN A 109 -1.57 13.72 11.92
C ASN A 109 -0.11 13.48 12.37
N MET A 110 0.69 12.76 11.57
CA MET A 110 2.08 12.41 11.90
C MET A 110 3.02 12.55 10.71
N ASN A 111 4.24 13.02 10.94
CA ASN A 111 5.30 13.09 9.92
C ASN A 111 6.00 11.74 9.71
N ILE A 112 5.22 10.68 9.45
CA ILE A 112 5.72 9.34 9.15
C ILE A 112 5.28 8.88 7.78
N LYS A 113 6.14 8.10 7.12
CA LYS A 113 5.88 7.54 5.78
C LYS A 113 4.68 6.60 5.81
N THR A 114 3.86 6.66 4.77
CA THR A 114 2.80 5.70 4.49
C THR A 114 3.40 4.30 4.42
N THR A 115 2.81 3.39 5.19
CA THR A 115 3.32 2.04 5.38
C THR A 115 2.52 1.05 4.56
N ARG A 116 3.20 0.18 3.82
CA ARG A 116 2.58 -0.97 3.17
C ARG A 116 2.44 -2.12 4.16
N LEU A 117 1.23 -2.66 4.25
CA LEU A 117 0.92 -3.83 5.06
C LEU A 117 0.59 -5.03 4.18
N LYS A 118 1.08 -6.22 4.56
CA LYS A 118 0.62 -7.51 4.05
C LYS A 118 -0.32 -8.12 5.08
N ARG A 119 -1.59 -8.35 4.73
CA ARG A 119 -2.60 -8.87 5.68
C ARG A 119 -2.17 -10.19 6.31
N ARG A 120 -2.44 -10.32 7.60
CA ARG A 120 -2.20 -11.50 8.43
C ARG A 120 -3.39 -11.69 9.37
N GLY A 121 -4.30 -12.57 8.99
CA GLY A 121 -5.59 -12.71 9.67
C GLY A 121 -6.54 -11.56 9.33
N VAL A 122 -7.54 -11.33 10.19
CA VAL A 122 -8.65 -10.41 9.88
C VAL A 122 -8.25 -8.94 10.09
N ILE A 123 -7.67 -8.62 11.24
CA ILE A 123 -7.44 -7.24 11.69
C ILE A 123 -5.97 -6.81 11.67
N PHE A 124 -5.03 -7.74 11.48
CA PHE A 124 -3.60 -7.47 11.49
C PHE A 124 -2.99 -7.50 10.09
N GLY A 125 -1.91 -6.75 9.92
CA GLY A 125 -1.04 -6.78 8.76
C GLY A 125 0.42 -6.64 9.18
N ARG A 126 1.32 -7.32 8.49
CA ARG A 126 2.77 -7.17 8.70
C ARG A 126 3.28 -6.01 7.86
N LYS A 127 4.05 -5.11 8.46
CA LYS A 127 4.78 -4.06 7.72
C LYS A 127 5.80 -4.71 6.80
N VAL A 128 5.75 -4.36 5.52
CA VAL A 128 6.66 -4.90 4.49
C VAL A 128 7.45 -3.83 3.76
N ASP A 129 6.91 -2.62 3.66
CA ASP A 129 7.54 -1.54 2.88
C ASP A 129 7.01 -0.17 3.33
N THR A 130 7.61 0.92 2.86
CA THR A 130 7.18 2.30 3.09
C THR A 130 7.29 3.14 1.82
N LEU A 131 6.35 4.06 1.63
CA LEU A 131 6.37 4.96 0.46
C LEU A 131 7.33 6.11 0.68
N GLU A 132 8.30 6.27 -0.21
CA GLU A 132 9.20 7.42 -0.22
C GLU A 132 8.45 8.73 -0.49
N GLY A 133 8.87 9.84 0.12
CA GLY A 133 8.21 11.15 -0.04
C GLY A 133 6.85 11.32 0.65
N SER A 134 6.26 10.27 1.25
CA SER A 134 4.93 10.32 1.89
C SER A 134 4.92 10.78 3.36
N ALA A 135 6.08 11.15 3.91
CA ALA A 135 6.17 11.55 5.32
C ALA A 135 5.49 12.89 5.57
N THR A 136 5.70 13.87 4.68
CA THR A 136 5.22 15.25 4.81
C THR A 136 3.94 15.50 4.02
N TYR A 137 3.83 14.93 2.82
CA TYR A 137 2.64 15.05 1.98
C TYR A 137 1.81 13.76 2.02
N LYS A 138 0.52 13.92 2.31
CA LYS A 138 -0.43 12.81 2.56
C LYS A 138 -1.28 12.53 1.33
N ALA A 139 -0.75 11.73 0.42
CA ALA A 139 -1.41 11.48 -0.87
C ALA A 139 -2.76 10.77 -0.70
N ILE A 140 -2.90 9.87 0.28
CA ILE A 140 -4.16 9.12 0.48
C ILE A 140 -5.25 10.05 1.04
N GLU A 141 -4.91 10.88 2.03
CA GLU A 141 -5.79 11.92 2.58
C GLU A 141 -6.25 12.91 1.51
N ASN A 142 -5.31 13.42 0.71
CA ASN A 142 -5.59 14.41 -0.34
C ASN A 142 -6.19 13.81 -1.61
N LYS A 143 -6.34 12.48 -1.68
CA LYS A 143 -6.81 11.74 -2.87
C LYS A 143 -5.99 12.01 -4.13
N THR A 144 -4.70 12.29 -3.97
CA THR A 144 -3.74 12.55 -5.05
C THR A 144 -2.89 11.31 -5.33
N TYR A 145 -3.59 10.19 -5.55
CA TYR A 145 -3.00 8.91 -5.88
C TYR A 145 -3.88 8.12 -6.86
N LYS A 146 -3.26 7.16 -7.55
CA LYS A 146 -3.90 6.21 -8.45
C LYS A 146 -3.28 4.84 -8.27
N VAL A 147 -4.12 3.82 -8.17
CA VAL A 147 -3.67 2.41 -8.16
C VAL A 147 -4.19 1.74 -9.43
N ASP A 148 -3.27 1.32 -10.28
CA ASP A 148 -3.57 0.55 -11.48
C ASP A 148 -3.10 -0.90 -11.29
N TRP A 149 -4.01 -1.85 -11.43
CA TRP A 149 -3.66 -3.26 -11.49
C TRP A 149 -3.22 -3.58 -12.92
N ALA A 150 -1.91 -3.67 -13.13
CA ALA A 150 -1.32 -4.01 -14.43
C ALA A 150 -1.65 -5.46 -14.84
N SER A 151 -1.79 -6.32 -13.83
CA SER A 151 -2.31 -7.68 -13.93
C SER A 151 -2.87 -8.05 -12.57
N ASP A 152 -3.45 -9.25 -12.42
CA ASP A 152 -3.99 -9.69 -11.13
C ASP A 152 -2.93 -9.77 -10.02
N ASP A 153 -1.66 -9.97 -10.38
CA ASP A 153 -0.53 -10.15 -9.45
C ASP A 153 0.38 -8.93 -9.34
N ASN A 154 0.07 -7.79 -10.00
CA ASN A 154 0.91 -6.59 -9.97
C ASN A 154 0.08 -5.30 -9.88
N ALA A 155 0.41 -4.47 -8.90
CA ALA A 155 -0.20 -3.16 -8.72
C ALA A 155 0.85 -2.05 -8.88
N VAL A 156 0.52 -1.02 -9.66
CA VAL A 156 1.29 0.21 -9.82
C VAL A 156 0.57 1.31 -9.04
N LEU A 157 1.26 1.91 -8.08
CA LEU A 157 0.80 3.08 -7.37
C LEU A 157 1.51 4.31 -7.93
N THR A 158 0.76 5.26 -8.48
CA THR A 158 1.23 6.61 -8.77
C THR A 158 0.68 7.56 -7.71
N TYR A 159 1.51 8.41 -7.11
CA TYR A 159 1.08 9.31 -6.04
C TYR A 159 1.87 10.63 -6.04
N ALA A 160 1.23 11.71 -5.63
CA ALA A 160 1.89 12.99 -5.43
C ALA A 160 2.77 12.96 -4.16
N THR A 161 3.94 13.59 -4.22
CA THR A 161 4.90 13.71 -3.11
C THR A 161 4.93 15.11 -2.50
N ASP A 162 4.30 16.09 -3.13
CA ASP A 162 4.21 17.47 -2.67
C ASP A 162 2.95 18.16 -3.23
N LYS A 163 2.79 19.44 -2.87
CA LYS A 163 1.68 20.28 -3.34
C LYS A 163 1.84 20.74 -4.79
N GLU A 164 3.03 20.61 -5.38
CA GLU A 164 3.31 20.96 -6.77
C GLU A 164 3.02 19.78 -7.71
N GLU A 165 2.34 18.75 -7.20
CA GLU A 165 1.96 17.54 -7.92
C GLU A 165 3.16 16.79 -8.52
N LYS A 166 4.34 16.93 -7.91
CA LYS A 166 5.45 16.03 -8.25
C LYS A 166 5.01 14.61 -7.94
N ILE A 167 5.05 13.75 -8.94
CA ILE A 167 4.61 12.36 -8.81
C ILE A 167 5.78 11.41 -8.54
N SER A 168 5.48 10.35 -7.81
CA SER A 168 6.32 9.17 -7.63
C SER A 168 5.51 7.93 -8.02
N ALA A 169 6.22 6.86 -8.37
CA ALA A 169 5.61 5.58 -8.73
C ALA A 169 6.24 4.46 -7.91
N ALA A 170 5.41 3.54 -7.42
CA ALA A 170 5.84 2.33 -6.73
C ALA A 170 5.13 1.13 -7.35
N ILE A 171 5.89 0.07 -7.63
CA ILE A 171 5.34 -1.17 -8.19
C ILE A 171 5.39 -2.27 -7.13
N TYR A 172 4.26 -2.95 -6.96
CA TYR A 172 4.07 -4.01 -6.00
C TYR A 172 3.79 -5.33 -6.72
N ASN A 173 4.79 -6.21 -6.72
CA ASN A 173 4.71 -7.55 -7.26
C ASN A 173 4.23 -8.52 -6.17
N PHE A 174 3.22 -9.34 -6.45
CA PHE A 174 2.64 -10.32 -5.51
C PHE A 174 2.95 -11.77 -5.88
N ARG A 175 3.37 -12.02 -7.12
CA ARG A 175 3.83 -13.33 -7.59
C ARG A 175 5.13 -13.73 -6.91
N SER A 176 5.20 -15.01 -6.51
CA SER A 176 6.46 -15.67 -6.15
C SER A 176 7.24 -15.99 -7.42
N THR A 177 8.53 -15.72 -7.43
CA THR A 177 9.42 -16.03 -8.55
C THR A 177 10.58 -16.88 -8.04
N ASP A 178 10.98 -17.87 -8.83
CA ASP A 178 12.23 -18.62 -8.60
C ASP A 178 13.46 -17.88 -9.15
N ILE A 179 13.24 -16.71 -9.76
CA ILE A 179 14.26 -15.85 -10.36
C ILE A 179 15.21 -15.31 -9.28
N ILE A 180 16.51 -15.49 -9.52
CA ILE A 180 17.60 -15.17 -8.58
C ILE A 180 17.77 -13.64 -8.45
N SER A 181 18.30 -13.19 -7.31
CA SER A 181 18.51 -11.79 -6.92
C SER A 181 19.37 -10.92 -7.87
N TYR A 182 19.97 -11.49 -8.93
CA TYR A 182 20.83 -10.77 -9.89
C TYR A 182 20.13 -10.50 -11.24
N PHE A 183 18.83 -10.73 -11.33
CA PHE A 183 18.05 -10.52 -12.54
C PHE A 183 17.84 -9.03 -12.85
N TYR A 184 18.22 -8.60 -14.05
CA TYR A 184 18.05 -7.24 -14.54
C TYR A 184 16.84 -7.15 -15.48
N VAL A 185 15.75 -6.57 -14.97
CA VAL A 185 14.47 -6.46 -15.71
C VAL A 185 14.68 -5.74 -17.03
N LEU A 186 15.45 -4.66 -17.02
CA LEU A 186 15.74 -3.88 -18.21
C LEU A 186 16.37 -4.73 -19.31
N SER A 187 17.41 -5.52 -18.99
CA SER A 187 18.03 -6.45 -19.95
C SER A 187 17.07 -7.52 -20.46
N SER A 188 16.21 -8.04 -19.57
CA SER A 188 15.28 -9.11 -19.95
C SER A 188 14.22 -8.68 -20.97
N ILE A 189 13.92 -7.37 -21.04
CA ILE A 189 12.94 -6.81 -21.98
C ILE A 189 13.57 -6.31 -23.29
N GLU A 190 14.83 -6.67 -23.59
CA GLU A 190 15.49 -6.32 -24.86
C GLU A 190 14.70 -6.84 -26.07
N GLY A 191 14.46 -5.98 -27.06
CA GLY A 191 13.71 -6.30 -28.27
C GLY A 191 12.56 -5.33 -28.57
N LYS A 192 11.69 -5.75 -29.50
CA LYS A 192 10.52 -4.99 -29.92
C LYS A 192 9.25 -5.58 -29.33
N TRP A 193 8.43 -4.73 -28.75
CA TRP A 193 7.15 -5.05 -28.14
C TRP A 193 6.06 -4.27 -28.85
N VAL A 194 4.97 -4.93 -29.20
CA VAL A 194 3.86 -4.32 -29.95
C VAL A 194 2.57 -4.49 -29.17
N ASP A 195 1.81 -3.40 -29.07
CA ASP A 195 0.54 -3.36 -28.34
C ASP A 195 -0.45 -4.35 -28.94
N LYS A 196 -1.15 -5.06 -28.06
CA LYS A 196 -2.20 -6.02 -28.39
C LYS A 196 -3.34 -5.39 -29.20
N GLU A 197 -3.71 -4.16 -28.86
CA GLU A 197 -4.91 -3.50 -29.41
C GLU A 197 -4.57 -2.62 -30.61
N ASN A 198 -3.38 -2.01 -30.64
CA ASN A 198 -2.97 -1.13 -31.74
C ASN A 198 -1.50 -1.36 -32.15
N LYS A 199 -1.28 -2.01 -33.29
CA LYS A 199 0.07 -2.34 -33.78
C LYS A 199 0.97 -1.13 -34.07
N ASN A 200 0.42 0.09 -34.18
CA ASN A 200 1.20 1.32 -34.30
C ASN A 200 1.85 1.72 -32.97
N ASN A 201 1.30 1.27 -31.84
CA ASN A 201 1.90 1.43 -30.53
C ASN A 201 2.97 0.36 -30.33
N TYR A 202 4.19 0.80 -30.06
CA TYR A 202 5.29 -0.13 -29.82
C TYR A 202 6.30 0.42 -28.81
N LEU A 203 6.99 -0.49 -28.14
CA LEU A 203 8.14 -0.22 -27.33
C LEU A 203 9.33 -0.96 -27.95
N ILE A 204 10.39 -0.24 -28.30
CA ILE A 204 11.66 -0.84 -28.67
C ILE A 204 12.64 -0.54 -27.55
N PHE A 205 13.21 -1.58 -26.97
CA PHE A 205 14.34 -1.43 -26.08
C PHE A 205 15.58 -2.05 -26.73
N ASP A 206 16.58 -1.22 -26.94
CA ASP A 206 17.95 -1.64 -27.17
C ASP A 206 18.81 -1.13 -26.01
N ARG A 207 19.96 -1.76 -25.76
CA ARG A 207 20.83 -1.45 -24.61
C ARG A 207 21.20 0.04 -24.46
N SER A 208 21.02 0.85 -25.51
CA SER A 208 21.33 2.28 -25.52
C SER A 208 20.11 3.20 -25.39
N LYS A 209 18.91 2.76 -25.76
CA LYS A 209 17.69 3.60 -25.74
C LYS A 209 16.41 2.79 -25.55
N ILE A 210 15.44 3.44 -24.92
CA ILE A 210 14.04 3.00 -24.88
C ILE A 210 13.26 3.94 -25.81
N VAL A 211 12.65 3.40 -26.85
CA VAL A 211 11.77 4.12 -27.77
C VAL A 211 10.34 3.67 -27.53
N TYR A 212 9.47 4.59 -27.13
CA TYR A 212 8.06 4.32 -26.91
C TYR A 212 7.22 5.13 -27.89
N SER A 213 6.44 4.44 -28.72
CA SER A 213 5.52 5.05 -29.67
C SER A 213 4.08 4.81 -29.24
N ILE A 214 3.30 5.89 -29.15
CA ILE A 214 1.87 5.84 -28.91
C ILE A 214 1.16 6.66 -29.99
N ASP A 215 0.24 6.02 -30.69
CA ASP A 215 -0.73 6.65 -31.57
C ASP A 215 -1.98 7.04 -30.78
N ASN A 216 -2.23 8.35 -30.68
CA ASN A 216 -3.36 8.90 -29.96
C ASN A 216 -4.55 9.22 -30.88
N ASN A 217 -4.59 8.70 -32.12
CA ASN A 217 -5.63 8.92 -33.14
C ASN A 217 -5.85 10.39 -33.59
N ILE A 218 -5.37 11.38 -32.84
CA ILE A 218 -5.61 12.81 -33.06
C ILE A 218 -4.46 13.48 -33.83
N SER A 219 -3.22 12.99 -33.67
CA SER A 219 -2.03 13.63 -34.26
C SER A 219 -1.02 12.63 -34.85
N GLY A 220 -1.43 11.37 -35.03
CA GLY A 220 -0.55 10.27 -35.40
C GLY A 220 0.30 9.77 -34.24
N SER A 221 1.32 8.97 -34.55
CA SER A 221 2.22 8.35 -33.57
C SER A 221 3.18 9.38 -32.95
N ASN A 222 3.05 9.62 -31.64
CA ASN A 222 4.07 10.32 -30.88
C ASN A 222 5.19 9.35 -30.52
N ILE A 223 6.44 9.74 -30.77
CA ILE A 223 7.62 8.93 -30.44
C ILE A 223 8.39 9.60 -29.32
N TYR A 224 8.56 8.87 -28.21
CA TYR A 224 9.30 9.30 -27.05
C TYR A 224 10.58 8.47 -26.91
N ASN A 225 11.70 9.14 -26.63
CA ASN A 225 13.00 8.51 -26.41
C ASN A 225 13.42 8.70 -24.95
N TYR A 226 13.82 7.61 -24.30
CA TYR A 226 14.29 7.62 -22.92
C TYR A 226 15.68 6.98 -22.83
N ASP A 227 16.49 7.51 -21.91
CA ASP A 227 17.77 6.92 -21.54
C ASP A 227 17.52 5.73 -20.59
N PRO A 228 18.01 4.52 -20.89
CA PRO A 228 17.85 3.35 -20.02
C PRO A 228 18.43 3.55 -18.61
N LYS A 229 19.40 4.48 -18.43
CA LYS A 229 19.92 4.88 -17.12
C LYS A 229 18.89 5.60 -16.25
N ASN A 230 17.87 6.21 -16.87
CA ASN A 230 16.76 6.87 -16.17
C ASN A 230 15.62 5.87 -15.87
N THR A 231 15.97 4.65 -15.49
CA THR A 231 15.03 3.64 -15.03
C THR A 231 15.27 3.29 -13.58
N THR A 232 14.24 2.81 -12.89
CA THR A 232 14.37 2.28 -11.52
C THR A 232 13.70 0.93 -11.47
N GLN A 233 14.48 -0.10 -11.16
CA GLN A 233 13.97 -1.46 -11.06
C GLN A 233 13.22 -1.67 -9.74
N HIS A 234 12.08 -2.33 -9.81
CA HIS A 234 11.27 -2.74 -8.65
C HIS A 234 11.15 -4.26 -8.64
N GLY A 235 11.91 -4.91 -7.76
CA GLY A 235 12.00 -6.37 -7.70
C GLY A 235 12.67 -6.96 -8.94
N VAL A 236 12.16 -8.09 -9.43
CA VAL A 236 12.73 -8.84 -10.57
C VAL A 236 11.78 -8.92 -11.76
N LEU A 237 10.67 -8.17 -11.75
CA LEU A 237 9.64 -8.26 -12.79
C LEU A 237 9.20 -6.91 -13.35
N SER A 238 9.67 -5.81 -12.77
CA SER A 238 9.12 -4.50 -13.09
C SER A 238 10.14 -3.39 -12.99
N LEU A 239 9.93 -2.33 -13.77
CA LEU A 239 10.73 -1.12 -13.74
C LEU A 239 9.88 0.13 -14.02
N VAL A 240 10.32 1.25 -13.49
CA VAL A 240 9.76 2.58 -13.75
C VAL A 240 10.70 3.34 -14.67
N VAL A 241 10.19 3.81 -15.81
CA VAL A 241 10.92 4.70 -16.73
C VAL A 241 10.67 6.15 -16.32
N LYS A 242 11.73 6.97 -16.30
CA LYS A 242 11.68 8.37 -15.86
C LYS A 242 12.19 9.30 -16.94
N GLN A 243 11.63 10.51 -16.96
CA GLN A 243 12.13 11.65 -17.73
C GLN A 243 12.42 12.79 -16.75
N LYS A 244 13.66 13.32 -16.75
CA LYS A 244 14.08 14.39 -15.82
C LYS A 244 13.72 14.08 -14.35
N ASN A 245 13.96 12.84 -13.91
CA ASN A 245 13.62 12.30 -12.58
C ASN A 245 12.13 12.12 -12.25
N ASN A 246 11.20 12.46 -13.15
CA ASN A 246 9.77 12.21 -12.95
C ASN A 246 9.37 10.88 -13.63
N PRO A 247 8.61 10.00 -12.95
CA PRO A 247 8.12 8.77 -13.55
C PRO A 247 7.19 9.08 -14.73
N THR A 248 7.35 8.36 -15.84
CA THR A 248 6.51 8.53 -17.04
C THR A 248 5.62 7.32 -17.27
N PHE A 249 6.20 6.12 -17.24
CA PHE A 249 5.44 4.88 -17.29
C PHE A 249 6.20 3.75 -16.59
N SER A 250 5.47 2.71 -16.24
CA SER A 250 5.96 1.50 -15.59
C SER A 250 5.83 0.33 -16.57
N ILE A 251 6.84 -0.53 -16.61
CA ILE A 251 6.83 -1.78 -17.39
C ILE A 251 6.81 -2.95 -16.40
N ILE A 252 5.90 -3.89 -16.62
CA ILE A 252 5.72 -5.09 -15.82
C ILE A 252 5.78 -6.30 -16.75
N ILE A 253 6.62 -7.27 -16.44
CA ILE A 253 6.67 -8.56 -17.14
C ILE A 253 5.52 -9.42 -16.62
N ASN A 254 4.63 -9.84 -17.53
CA ASN A 254 3.44 -10.61 -17.15
C ASN A 254 3.78 -12.06 -16.77
N SER A 255 2.81 -12.76 -16.19
CA SER A 255 2.99 -14.13 -15.65
C SER A 255 3.07 -15.22 -16.71
N ASP A 256 2.60 -14.94 -17.93
CA ASP A 256 2.67 -15.79 -19.12
C ASP A 256 4.02 -15.74 -19.84
N SER A 257 4.91 -14.81 -19.47
CA SER A 257 6.22 -14.67 -20.08
C SER A 257 7.22 -15.71 -19.60
N GLU A 258 7.83 -16.41 -20.56
CA GLU A 258 8.98 -17.28 -20.32
C GLU A 258 10.31 -16.59 -20.63
N PHE A 259 11.34 -16.95 -19.88
CA PHE A 259 12.72 -16.50 -20.12
C PHE A 259 13.47 -17.52 -20.99
N GLY A 260 14.15 -17.03 -22.02
CA GLY A 260 15.01 -17.80 -22.91
C GLY A 260 16.48 -17.67 -22.54
N GLU A 261 17.35 -17.76 -23.53
CA GLU A 261 18.78 -17.56 -23.34
C GLU A 261 19.08 -16.16 -22.78
N HIS A 262 20.12 -16.08 -21.94
CA HIS A 262 20.55 -14.84 -21.29
C HIS A 262 19.46 -14.15 -20.45
N GLU A 263 18.46 -14.92 -19.98
CA GLU A 263 17.34 -14.42 -19.16
C GLU A 263 16.47 -13.37 -19.89
N ILE A 264 16.50 -13.37 -21.22
CA ILE A 264 15.69 -12.48 -22.06
C ILE A 264 14.31 -13.12 -22.28
N VAL A 265 13.23 -12.36 -22.18
CA VAL A 265 11.87 -12.87 -22.44
C VAL A 265 11.79 -13.42 -23.87
N LYS A 266 11.21 -14.60 -24.06
CA LYS A 266 11.06 -15.23 -25.39
C LYS A 266 10.04 -14.47 -26.26
N SER A 267 10.14 -14.65 -27.58
CA SER A 267 9.10 -14.18 -28.52
C SER A 267 7.74 -14.80 -28.14
N GLY A 268 6.67 -14.00 -28.23
CA GLY A 268 5.34 -14.36 -27.74
C GLY A 268 5.10 -14.07 -26.24
N GLY A 269 6.13 -13.76 -25.45
CA GLY A 269 5.96 -13.24 -24.09
C GLY A 269 5.28 -11.86 -24.09
N SER A 270 4.75 -11.45 -22.94
CA SER A 270 4.01 -10.19 -22.80
C SER A 270 4.47 -9.31 -21.63
N ILE A 271 4.41 -8.00 -21.85
CA ILE A 271 4.58 -6.97 -20.82
C ILE A 271 3.32 -6.12 -20.72
N THR A 272 3.07 -5.57 -19.55
CA THR A 272 2.07 -4.51 -19.37
C THR A 272 2.77 -3.18 -19.11
N ILE A 273 2.35 -2.16 -19.86
CA ILE A 273 2.78 -0.78 -19.68
C ILE A 273 1.67 0.01 -18.99
N VAL A 274 2.02 0.71 -17.91
CA VAL A 274 1.12 1.58 -17.17
C VAL A 274 1.67 3.00 -17.19
N GLU A 275 0.90 3.97 -17.68
CA GLU A 275 1.29 5.37 -17.61
C GLU A 275 1.21 5.88 -16.18
N ASN A 276 2.32 6.44 -15.68
CA ASN A 276 2.40 6.98 -14.33
C ASN A 276 1.86 8.41 -14.34
N THR A 277 0.54 8.53 -14.27
CA THR A 277 -0.18 9.80 -14.19
C THR A 277 -1.29 9.70 -13.13
N LEU A 278 -1.67 10.83 -12.55
CA LEU A 278 -2.85 10.92 -11.69
C LEU A 278 -4.16 10.99 -12.50
N GLY A 279 -4.07 11.24 -13.81
CA GLY A 279 -5.21 11.23 -14.71
C GLY A 279 -5.69 9.82 -15.07
N ASN A 280 -6.73 9.77 -15.92
CA ASN A 280 -7.21 8.51 -16.45
C ASN A 280 -6.21 7.94 -17.46
N SER A 281 -5.70 6.75 -17.15
CA SER A 281 -4.91 5.92 -18.05
C SER A 281 -5.26 4.46 -17.79
N THR A 282 -5.23 3.63 -18.83
CA THR A 282 -5.45 2.19 -18.69
C THR A 282 -4.14 1.43 -18.94
N PRO A 283 -3.86 0.37 -18.16
CA PRO A 283 -2.78 -0.55 -18.48
C PRO A 283 -2.94 -1.13 -19.89
N ARG A 284 -1.85 -1.20 -20.65
CA ARG A 284 -1.83 -1.76 -22.01
C ARG A 284 -0.88 -2.93 -22.11
N VAL A 285 -1.31 -4.00 -22.77
CA VAL A 285 -0.52 -5.23 -22.93
C VAL A 285 0.20 -5.20 -24.26
N PHE A 286 1.50 -5.51 -24.24
CA PHE A 286 2.35 -5.58 -25.42
C PHE A 286 2.96 -6.98 -25.51
N TYR A 287 3.09 -7.49 -26.74
CA TYR A 287 3.72 -8.78 -27.02
C TYR A 287 5.07 -8.61 -27.68
N LYS A 288 6.01 -9.47 -27.32
CA LYS A 288 7.34 -9.50 -27.93
C LYS A 288 7.27 -10.05 -29.35
N GLN A 289 7.87 -9.32 -30.30
CA GLN A 289 8.14 -9.79 -31.67
C GLN A 289 9.47 -10.55 -31.68
#